data_AF-A0A238UZE3-F1
#
_entry.id   AF-A0A238UZE3-F1
#
_cell.length_a   1.000
_cell.length_b   1.000
_cell.length_c   1.000
_cell.angle_alpha   90.00
_cell.angle_beta   90.00
_cell.angle_gamma   90.00
#
_symmetry.space_group_name_H-M   'P 1'
#
loop_
_entity.id
_entity.type
_entity.pdbx_description
1 polymer ?
#
loop_
_entity_poly.entity_id
_entity_poly.type
_entity_poly.pdbx_seq_one_letter_code
_entity_poly.pdbx_strand_id
1 'polypeptide(L)'
;MKIVFAAAVTATLLLSGCGLTGDKPEGTPCERWLETQKQFMLGSRTAAPEAQEMRRAVQSKGKGEPLPEAERQKIWAAYYGAQATAYREIAEDTTDQKLHDAFIAMADDHQRAGDTFGIPAQNGLMDVLQICDIGTDENAGTPSAGA
;
A
#
# COMPACT_ATOMS: atom_id res chain seq x y z
N MET A 1 63.35 -3.12 3.65
CA MET A 1 62.45 -3.50 2.54
C MET A 1 62.41 -5.03 2.45
N LYS A 2 61.25 -5.63 2.74
CA LYS A 2 60.94 -7.03 2.41
C LYS A 2 59.48 -7.07 1.96
N ILE A 3 59.30 -7.52 0.73
CA ILE A 3 58.02 -7.84 0.10
C ILE A 3 57.58 -9.20 0.66
N VAL A 4 56.29 -9.34 1.00
CA VAL A 4 55.65 -10.65 1.18
C VAL A 4 54.41 -10.70 0.30
N PHE A 5 54.37 -11.74 -0.52
CA PHE A 5 53.41 -12.04 -1.56
C PHE A 5 52.10 -12.66 -1.02
N ALA A 6 51.00 -12.29 -1.71
CA ALA A 6 49.88 -13.12 -2.14
C ALA A 6 49.11 -13.98 -1.10
N ALA A 7 47.87 -13.59 -0.87
CA ALA A 7 46.74 -14.52 -0.84
C ALA A 7 45.53 -13.84 -1.49
N ALA A 8 45.38 -14.06 -2.80
CA ALA A 8 44.12 -13.87 -3.50
C ALA A 8 43.19 -14.99 -3.03
N VAL A 9 42.21 -14.66 -2.18
CA VAL A 9 41.07 -15.54 -1.92
C VAL A 9 39.88 -14.95 -2.66
N THR A 10 39.59 -15.61 -3.77
CA THR A 10 38.40 -15.55 -4.58
C THR A 10 37.15 -15.63 -3.70
N ALA A 11 36.47 -14.51 -3.47
CA ALA A 11 35.10 -14.48 -2.97
C ALA A 11 34.16 -14.08 -4.11
N THR A 12 34.13 -14.91 -5.16
CA THR A 12 33.08 -14.90 -6.17
C THR A 12 31.98 -15.84 -5.68
N LEU A 13 31.11 -15.34 -4.81
CA LEU A 13 29.84 -15.92 -4.33
C LEU A 13 29.25 -14.77 -3.51
N LEU A 14 28.40 -13.90 -4.05
CA LEU A 14 26.97 -14.13 -4.19
C LEU A 14 26.41 -13.15 -5.24
N LEU A 15 26.31 -13.59 -6.50
CA LEU A 15 25.31 -13.06 -7.41
C LEU A 15 24.06 -13.93 -7.23
N SER A 16 22.89 -13.28 -7.26
CA SER A 16 21.53 -13.85 -7.26
C SER A 16 20.86 -13.94 -5.88
N GLY A 17 20.10 -12.90 -5.51
CA GLY A 17 19.03 -13.05 -4.53
C GLY A 17 18.92 -11.93 -3.51
N CYS A 18 18.65 -10.71 -3.97
CA CYS A 18 17.78 -9.71 -3.31
C CYS A 18 17.73 -8.43 -4.17
N GLY A 19 17.76 -8.58 -5.49
CA GLY A 19 17.34 -7.55 -6.42
C GLY A 19 15.88 -7.81 -6.78
N LEU A 20 14.99 -7.79 -5.79
CA LEU A 20 13.64 -7.30 -6.07
C LEU A 20 13.77 -5.78 -6.05
N THR A 21 14.47 -5.23 -7.05
CA THR A 21 14.00 -3.99 -7.66
C THR A 21 12.68 -4.39 -8.30
N GLY A 22 11.64 -4.52 -7.49
CA GLY A 22 10.30 -4.54 -8.01
C GLY A 22 10.17 -3.20 -8.69
N ASP A 23 10.25 -3.21 -10.02
CA ASP A 23 10.02 -2.01 -10.80
C ASP A 23 8.74 -1.38 -10.23
N LYS A 24 8.86 -0.14 -9.76
CA LYS A 24 7.72 0.60 -9.24
C LYS A 24 6.63 0.48 -10.30
N PRO A 25 5.40 0.09 -9.94
CA PRO A 25 4.34 -0.08 -10.93
C PRO A 25 4.28 1.19 -11.79
N GLU A 26 4.45 1.02 -13.11
CA GLU A 26 4.43 2.14 -14.04
C GLU A 26 3.08 2.86 -13.96
N GLY A 27 3.10 4.19 -14.00
CA GLY A 27 1.89 5.02 -13.94
C GLY A 27 2.06 6.30 -13.13
N THR A 28 1.09 7.19 -13.28
CA THR A 28 0.92 8.38 -12.45
C THR A 28 0.68 7.99 -10.98
N PRO A 29 0.93 8.90 -10.01
CA PRO A 29 0.63 8.64 -8.60
C PRO A 29 -0.81 8.17 -8.36
N CYS A 30 -1.77 8.72 -9.09
CA CYS A 30 -3.19 8.34 -9.02
C CYS A 30 -3.45 6.91 -9.54
N GLU A 31 -2.83 6.51 -10.64
CA GLU A 31 -2.93 5.13 -11.16
C GLU A 31 -2.30 4.12 -10.21
N ARG A 32 -1.14 4.45 -9.63
CA ARG A 32 -0.48 3.62 -8.62
C ARG A 32 -1.29 3.50 -7.34
N TRP A 33 -1.94 4.59 -6.91
CA TRP A 33 -2.87 4.56 -5.79
C TRP A 33 -4.06 3.64 -6.06
N LEU A 34 -4.70 3.76 -7.23
CA LEU A 34 -5.80 2.89 -7.63
C LEU A 34 -5.38 1.41 -7.68
N GLU A 35 -4.18 1.12 -8.19
CA GLU A 35 -3.67 -0.25 -8.19
C GLU A 35 -3.43 -0.75 -6.76
N THR A 36 -2.84 0.07 -5.89
CA THR A 36 -2.69 -0.24 -4.47
C THR A 36 -4.06 -0.58 -3.84
N GLN A 37 -5.07 0.25 -4.06
CA GLN A 37 -6.45 -0.01 -3.61
C GLN A 37 -6.97 -1.37 -4.08
N LYS A 38 -6.75 -1.74 -5.34
CA LYS A 38 -7.15 -3.06 -5.85
C LYS A 38 -6.44 -4.21 -5.14
N GLN A 39 -5.14 -4.09 -4.87
CA GLN A 39 -4.35 -5.12 -4.17
C GLN A 39 -4.85 -5.34 -2.73
N PHE A 40 -5.39 -4.30 -2.09
CA PHE A 40 -5.88 -4.37 -0.70
C PHE A 40 -7.41 -4.58 -0.57
N MET A 41 -8.20 -4.37 -1.63
CA MET A 41 -9.65 -4.58 -1.63
C MET A 41 -10.10 -5.86 -2.36
N LEU A 42 -9.42 -6.27 -3.44
CA LEU A 42 -9.90 -7.37 -4.28
C LEU A 42 -9.49 -8.75 -3.73
N GLY A 43 -10.37 -9.73 -3.93
CA GLY A 43 -10.13 -11.13 -3.55
C GLY A 43 -9.38 -11.94 -4.58
N SER A 44 -8.40 -11.31 -5.22
CA SER A 44 -7.68 -11.88 -6.36
C SER A 44 -6.39 -12.57 -5.92
N ARG A 45 -5.76 -13.27 -6.86
CA ARG A 45 -4.38 -13.78 -6.70
C ARG A 45 -3.35 -12.67 -6.59
N THR A 46 -3.72 -11.45 -6.98
CA THR A 46 -2.93 -10.23 -6.90
C THR A 46 -3.32 -9.43 -5.65
N ALA A 47 -3.90 -10.06 -4.62
CA ALA A 47 -4.09 -9.37 -3.35
C ALA A 47 -2.77 -9.37 -2.58
N ALA A 48 -2.46 -8.28 -1.88
CA ALA A 48 -1.31 -8.23 -0.98
C ALA A 48 -1.42 -9.36 0.08
N PRO A 49 -0.30 -9.96 0.52
CA PRO A 49 -0.32 -11.06 1.49
C PRO A 49 -1.15 -10.75 2.75
N GLU A 50 -1.03 -9.54 3.29
CA GLU A 50 -1.74 -9.06 4.46
C GLU A 50 -3.26 -8.96 4.21
N ALA A 51 -3.66 -8.57 2.99
CA ALA A 51 -5.07 -8.54 2.58
C ALA A 51 -5.66 -9.96 2.44
N GLN A 52 -4.85 -10.92 1.97
CA GLN A 52 -5.25 -12.33 1.93
C GLN A 52 -5.41 -12.90 3.34
N GLU A 53 -4.49 -12.59 4.25
CA GLU A 53 -4.55 -13.02 5.65
C GLU A 53 -5.77 -12.44 6.35
N MET A 54 -6.01 -11.13 6.23
CA MET A 54 -7.21 -10.48 6.76
C MET A 54 -8.49 -11.12 6.19
N ARG A 55 -8.53 -11.40 4.89
CA ARG A 55 -9.69 -12.06 4.26
C ARG A 55 -9.88 -13.48 4.77
N ARG A 56 -8.83 -14.28 4.91
CA ARG A 56 -8.90 -15.63 5.50
C ARG A 56 -9.38 -15.57 6.94
N ALA A 57 -8.91 -14.60 7.70
CA ALA A 57 -9.36 -14.33 9.07
C ALA A 57 -10.84 -13.99 9.14
N VAL A 58 -11.38 -13.21 8.19
CA VAL A 58 -12.82 -12.91 8.10
C VAL A 58 -13.64 -14.10 7.59
N GLN A 59 -13.15 -14.84 6.57
CA GLN A 59 -13.88 -15.94 5.93
C GLN A 59 -13.92 -17.23 6.77
N SER A 60 -12.83 -17.56 7.46
CA SER A 60 -12.77 -18.72 8.36
C SER A 60 -13.81 -18.66 9.49
N LYS A 61 -14.43 -17.48 9.68
CA LYS A 61 -15.43 -17.17 10.70
C LYS A 61 -16.88 -17.41 10.29
N GLY A 62 -17.12 -17.96 9.10
CA GLY A 62 -18.40 -18.62 8.78
C GLY A 62 -18.76 -19.81 9.71
N LYS A 63 -17.94 -20.10 10.73
CA LYS A 63 -18.07 -21.18 11.73
C LYS A 63 -18.26 -20.72 13.20
N GLY A 64 -18.45 -19.42 13.47
CA GLY A 64 -19.15 -19.00 14.69
C GLY A 64 -18.36 -18.49 15.90
N GLU A 65 -17.02 -18.51 15.92
CA GLU A 65 -16.26 -17.91 17.04
C GLU A 65 -15.28 -16.85 16.53
N PRO A 66 -15.23 -15.61 17.07
CA PRO A 66 -14.32 -14.56 16.63
C PRO A 66 -12.84 -14.96 16.80
N LEU A 67 -11.93 -14.32 16.05
CA LEU A 67 -10.50 -14.52 16.32
C LEU A 67 -10.19 -14.00 17.73
N PRO A 68 -9.24 -14.62 18.45
CA PRO A 68 -8.68 -14.02 19.65
C PRO A 68 -8.28 -12.57 19.38
N GLU A 69 -8.60 -11.65 20.30
CA GLU A 69 -8.34 -10.22 20.15
C GLU A 69 -6.88 -9.96 19.74
N ALA A 70 -5.91 -10.57 20.41
CA ALA A 70 -4.50 -10.40 20.10
C ALA A 70 -4.11 -10.86 18.68
N GLU A 71 -4.78 -11.86 18.12
CA GLU A 71 -4.54 -12.33 16.75
C GLU A 71 -5.18 -11.38 15.73
N ARG A 72 -6.42 -10.95 16.00
CA ARG A 72 -7.07 -9.90 15.20
C ARG A 72 -6.20 -8.65 15.16
N GLN A 73 -5.71 -8.19 16.31
CA GLN A 73 -4.87 -7.00 16.39
C GLN A 73 -3.61 -7.11 15.53
N LYS A 74 -2.92 -8.24 15.56
CA LYS A 74 -1.74 -8.45 14.71
C LYS A 74 -2.04 -8.37 13.22
N ILE A 75 -3.13 -9.01 12.78
CA ILE A 75 -3.54 -9.03 11.37
C ILE A 75 -3.94 -7.63 10.89
N TRP A 76 -4.67 -6.88 11.72
CA TRP A 76 -5.11 -5.52 11.40
C TRP A 76 -3.93 -4.53 11.38
N ALA A 77 -3.01 -4.64 12.33
CA ALA A 77 -1.78 -3.83 12.34
C ALA A 77 -0.93 -4.08 11.09
N ALA A 78 -0.77 -5.35 10.68
CA ALA A 78 -0.05 -5.70 9.46
C ALA A 78 -0.73 -5.14 8.20
N TYR A 79 -2.05 -5.34 8.06
CA TYR A 79 -2.82 -4.88 6.92
C TYR A 79 -2.78 -3.35 6.73
N TYR A 80 -3.01 -2.60 7.81
CA TYR A 80 -2.99 -1.14 7.73
C TYR A 80 -1.58 -0.56 7.67
N GLY A 81 -0.60 -1.19 8.33
CA GLY A 81 0.80 -0.81 8.22
C GLY A 81 1.34 -0.95 6.79
N ALA A 82 0.97 -2.03 6.08
CA ALA A 82 1.35 -2.22 4.69
C ALA A 82 0.77 -1.14 3.76
N GLN A 83 -0.49 -0.74 3.96
CA GLN A 83 -1.10 0.38 3.22
C GLN A 83 -0.44 1.72 3.53
N ALA A 84 -0.12 1.98 4.80
CA ALA A 84 0.59 3.19 5.21
C ALA A 84 1.95 3.32 4.50
N THR A 85 2.72 2.23 4.44
CA THR A 85 3.98 2.19 3.69
C THR A 85 3.77 2.47 2.20
N ALA A 86 2.79 1.80 1.56
CA ALA A 86 2.52 2.00 0.13
C ALA A 86 2.17 3.45 -0.22
N TYR A 87 1.38 4.15 0.61
CA TYR A 87 1.06 5.56 0.35
C TYR A 87 2.25 6.50 0.56
N ARG A 88 3.14 6.23 1.53
CA ARG A 88 4.38 7.00 1.67
C ARG A 88 5.27 6.85 0.44
N GLU A 89 5.41 5.64 -0.08
CA GLU A 89 6.18 5.40 -1.30
C GLU A 89 5.60 6.11 -2.54
N ILE A 90 4.28 6.25 -2.63
CA ILE A 90 3.64 7.04 -3.69
C ILE A 90 3.87 8.54 -3.45
N ALA A 91 3.78 9.01 -2.21
CA ALA A 91 4.04 10.41 -1.85
C ALA A 91 5.46 10.84 -2.24
N GLU A 92 6.48 10.04 -1.93
CA GLU A 92 7.89 10.32 -2.24
C GLU A 92 8.15 10.56 -3.74
N ASP A 93 7.37 9.91 -4.60
CA ASP A 93 7.47 10.04 -6.07
C ASP A 93 6.55 11.12 -6.65
N THR A 94 5.77 11.80 -5.80
CA THR A 94 4.77 12.79 -6.22
C THR A 94 5.35 14.20 -6.19
N THR A 95 5.37 14.86 -7.35
CA THR A 95 5.85 16.26 -7.48
C THR A 95 4.78 17.31 -7.25
N ASP A 96 3.49 16.94 -7.30
CA ASP A 96 2.38 17.82 -6.89
C ASP A 96 2.29 17.88 -5.37
N GLN A 97 2.53 19.06 -4.78
CA GLN A 97 2.59 19.21 -3.32
C GLN A 97 1.26 18.84 -2.62
N LYS A 98 0.11 19.15 -3.23
CA LYS A 98 -1.18 18.85 -2.62
C LYS A 98 -1.43 17.35 -2.60
N LEU A 99 -1.10 16.68 -3.71
CA LEU A 99 -1.25 15.24 -3.81
C LEU A 99 -0.27 14.50 -2.91
N HIS A 100 0.97 14.99 -2.80
CA HIS A 100 1.95 14.51 -1.83
C HIS A 100 1.38 14.56 -0.41
N ASP A 101 0.90 15.73 0.03
CA ASP A 101 0.40 15.93 1.39
C ASP A 101 -0.84 15.07 1.68
N ALA A 102 -1.72 14.89 0.67
CA ALA A 102 -2.87 14.01 0.78
C ALA A 102 -2.46 12.54 0.98
N PHE A 103 -1.45 12.04 0.26
CA PHE A 103 -0.94 10.68 0.46
C PHE A 103 -0.27 10.49 1.83
N ILE A 104 0.46 11.48 2.33
CA ILE A 104 1.02 11.46 3.69
C ILE A 104 -0.10 11.39 4.73
N ALA A 105 -1.15 12.21 4.58
CA ALA A 105 -2.30 12.18 5.48
C ALA A 105 -2.99 10.81 5.51
N MET A 106 -3.20 10.19 4.34
CA MET A 106 -3.74 8.83 4.29
C MET A 106 -2.81 7.80 4.95
N ALA A 107 -1.50 7.91 4.75
CA ALA A 107 -0.54 6.98 5.35
C ALA A 107 -0.59 7.02 6.89
N ASP A 108 -0.64 8.21 7.47
CA ASP A 108 -0.71 8.39 8.92
C ASP A 108 -2.03 7.90 9.51
N ASP A 109 -3.13 8.07 8.77
CA ASP A 109 -4.44 7.54 9.12
C ASP A 109 -4.45 6.01 9.14
N HIS A 110 -3.82 5.36 8.15
CA HIS A 110 -3.69 3.92 8.12
C HIS A 110 -2.76 3.42 9.24
N GLN A 111 -1.64 4.09 9.49
CA GLN A 111 -0.78 3.75 10.64
C GLN A 111 -1.57 3.80 11.95
N ARG A 112 -2.35 4.87 12.17
CA ARG A 112 -3.19 5.01 13.35
C ARG A 112 -4.27 3.92 13.43
N ALA A 113 -4.92 3.60 12.31
CA ALA A 113 -5.91 2.53 12.26
C ALA A 113 -5.30 1.16 12.64
N GLY A 114 -4.06 0.89 12.22
CA GLY A 114 -3.29 -0.27 12.64
C GLY A 114 -2.94 -0.27 14.13
N ASP A 115 -2.64 0.89 14.71
CA ASP A 115 -2.25 1.04 16.11
C ASP A 115 -3.44 1.03 17.09
N THR A 116 -4.63 1.48 16.64
CA THR A 116 -5.78 1.74 17.53
C THR A 116 -7.02 0.87 17.26
N PHE A 117 -7.02 0.00 16.25
CA PHE A 117 -8.09 -0.98 15.99
C PHE A 117 -9.52 -0.40 15.88
N GLY A 118 -9.71 0.82 15.39
CA GLY A 118 -11.06 1.40 15.34
C GLY A 118 -11.24 2.87 14.95
N ILE A 119 -10.20 3.55 14.46
CA ILE A 119 -10.37 4.89 13.87
C ILE A 119 -10.40 4.72 12.35
N PRO A 120 -11.48 5.15 11.67
CA PRO A 120 -11.55 5.03 10.21
C PRO A 120 -10.49 5.93 9.57
N ALA A 121 -9.73 5.39 8.63
CA ALA A 121 -8.80 6.14 7.79
C ALA A 121 -9.62 6.97 6.79
N GLN A 122 -9.78 8.27 7.04
CA GLN A 122 -10.61 9.17 6.23
C GLN A 122 -9.90 10.48 5.86
N ASN A 123 -8.89 10.88 6.63
CA ASN A 123 -8.08 12.05 6.34
C ASN A 123 -7.24 11.77 5.08
N GLY A 124 -7.22 12.72 4.15
CA GLY A 124 -6.53 12.59 2.86
C GLY A 124 -7.29 11.82 1.77
N LEU A 125 -8.22 10.92 2.11
CA LEU A 125 -8.97 10.14 1.11
C LEU A 125 -9.80 11.05 0.18
N MET A 126 -10.53 12.01 0.75
CA MET A 126 -11.35 12.93 -0.04
C MET A 126 -10.50 13.85 -0.93
N ASP A 127 -9.33 14.27 -0.44
CA ASP A 127 -8.41 15.10 -1.22
C ASP A 127 -7.79 14.31 -2.38
N VAL A 128 -7.38 13.05 -2.15
CA VAL A 128 -6.88 12.18 -3.23
C VAL A 128 -7.97 11.92 -4.28
N LEU A 129 -9.22 11.64 -3.86
CA LEU A 129 -10.34 11.45 -4.79
C LEU A 129 -10.59 12.68 -5.67
N GLN A 130 -10.55 13.88 -5.08
CA GLN A 130 -10.75 15.13 -5.80
C GLN A 130 -9.58 15.45 -6.74
N ILE A 131 -8.33 15.31 -6.26
CA ILE A 131 -7.13 15.64 -7.05
C ILE A 131 -6.94 14.65 -8.19
N CYS A 132 -7.20 13.36 -7.96
CA CYS A 132 -7.09 12.33 -8.99
C CYS A 132 -8.31 12.25 -9.92
N ASP A 133 -9.32 13.11 -9.74
CA ASP A 133 -10.57 13.13 -10.51
C ASP A 133 -11.29 11.77 -10.52
N ILE A 134 -11.24 11.07 -9.38
CA ILE A 134 -11.90 9.77 -9.20
C ILE A 134 -13.16 10.03 -8.37
N GLY A 135 -14.18 10.54 -9.06
CA GLY A 135 -15.57 10.58 -8.64
C GLY A 135 -15.90 11.41 -7.39
N THR A 136 -16.24 12.69 -7.59
CA THR A 136 -17.37 13.33 -6.89
C THR A 136 -18.45 13.82 -7.86
N ASP A 137 -18.51 13.22 -9.06
CA ASP A 137 -19.51 13.62 -10.05
C ASP A 137 -20.86 12.98 -9.70
N GLU A 138 -21.73 13.78 -9.06
CA GLU A 138 -23.17 13.52 -9.03
C GLU A 138 -23.80 13.60 -10.45
N ASN A 139 -23.01 13.86 -11.50
CA ASN A 139 -23.44 13.94 -12.91
C ASN A 139 -23.15 12.69 -13.75
N ALA A 140 -23.52 11.51 -13.24
CA ALA A 140 -23.95 10.41 -14.12
C ALA A 140 -25.29 10.74 -14.86
N GLY A 141 -25.53 12.00 -15.20
CA GLY A 141 -26.84 12.53 -15.56
C GLY A 141 -26.78 13.95 -16.11
N THR A 142 -25.85 14.27 -17.01
CA THR A 142 -26.11 15.32 -17.99
C THR A 142 -25.37 15.01 -19.28
N PRO A 143 -26.06 14.64 -20.38
CA PRO A 143 -25.42 14.58 -21.68
C PRO A 143 -24.91 15.98 -22.05
N SER A 144 -23.70 16.01 -22.60
CA SER A 144 -22.99 17.14 -23.21
C SER A 144 -23.93 18.23 -23.76
N ALA A 145 -23.71 19.47 -23.34
CA ALA A 145 -24.48 20.61 -23.76
C ALA A 145 -24.20 20.99 -25.23
N GLY A 146 -25.28 21.08 -26.02
CA GLY A 146 -25.54 22.15 -26.97
C GLY A 146 -24.96 22.08 -28.39
N ALA A 147 -25.69 22.77 -29.26
CA ALA A 147 -25.36 23.27 -30.62
C ALA A 147 -25.54 22.31 -31.81
#